data_AF-A0A5B9QHS3-F1
#
_entry.id   AF-A0A5B9QHS3-F1
#
_cell.length_a   1.000
_cell.length_b   1.000
_cell.length_c   1.000
_cell.angle_alpha   90.00
_cell.angle_beta   90.00
_cell.angle_gamma   90.00
#
_symmetry.space_group_name_H-M   'P 1'
#
loop_
_entity.id
_entity.type
_entity.pdbx_description
1 polymer ?
#
loop_
_entity_poly.entity_id
_entity_poly.type
_entity_poly.pdbx_seq_one_letter_code
_entity_poly.pdbx_strand_id
1 'polypeptide(L)'
;MLRIACAQIFLLMGVFYVSGAVAQTFYVATDGNDASGDGSAGSPWASIGGALAELHDANIDGATVLVRPGTYSGRQSLVGTFAQGVTVRSEVPYQAQLRHSSQTVVAYVNCRGASGITLEGFDLAHSGPGAAPLVFHIDGGGGNAGVGNITVRNNVIHESYNNDLLKVNNGVTNVIVEQNMFYNQTGSDEHIDVNSVEDVTIRDNVFFNDFAGSGRTNGNNTSAYIVIKDSNDEDDLFLGTDRVNVQRNVFLNWEGSTGSNFVLVGEDAKPYIEARNVMFENNLMLGNSSNVMRAAVGVKSGEQITFRNNTIAGDLPALAFAMRVNVENSAVTNDQIHFYNNLWSDPTGTMGASLGGGNDFSDSPPGEVTNWSLVNNQYYNGGAPIPAGAGETINYTDDATRIVGDPGLASQAGLTVPRWEPGSGMFADGSATIREAFVSLVMQYGVPTAGSAGVNQASAVQAPADDILGNLRGGAPDVGAVEIVANHVGDFDGDGDVDGQDFLVWQRDPNGGQLSDWQADYGMGAGLQTRTGSPVPEPAGGVIVGGLLLVVGRSRRVKPFASQ
;
A
#
# COMPACT_ATOMS: atom_id res chain seq x y z
N MET A 1 50.48 -52.97 -40.63
CA MET A 1 51.00 -51.98 -39.67
C MET A 1 50.49 -50.61 -40.05
N LEU A 2 49.40 -50.14 -39.44
CA LEU A 2 49.11 -48.72 -39.28
C LEU A 2 47.99 -48.58 -38.23
N ARG A 3 48.17 -47.63 -37.32
CA ARG A 3 47.44 -47.43 -36.07
C ARG A 3 46.07 -46.80 -36.33
N ILE A 4 45.04 -47.24 -35.60
CA ILE A 4 43.77 -46.50 -35.45
C ILE A 4 43.57 -46.23 -33.97
N ALA A 5 43.38 -44.95 -33.66
CA ALA A 5 43.37 -44.36 -32.33
C ALA A 5 42.11 -44.75 -31.53
N CYS A 6 42.30 -44.99 -30.23
CA CYS A 6 41.23 -45.16 -29.26
C CYS A 6 40.82 -43.77 -28.77
N ALA A 7 39.63 -43.30 -29.13
CA ALA A 7 39.03 -42.10 -28.54
C ALA A 7 38.03 -42.54 -27.46
N GLN A 8 38.40 -42.37 -26.19
CA GLN A 8 37.48 -42.51 -25.07
C GLN A 8 36.69 -41.20 -24.93
N ILE A 9 35.40 -41.24 -25.25
CA ILE A 9 34.45 -40.19 -24.92
C ILE A 9 33.97 -40.46 -23.49
N PHE A 10 34.49 -39.71 -22.53
CA PHE A 10 33.92 -39.62 -21.18
C PHE A 10 32.75 -38.63 -21.22
N LEU A 11 31.52 -39.14 -21.15
CA LEU A 11 30.34 -38.32 -20.93
C LEU A 11 30.24 -38.02 -19.43
N LEU A 12 30.75 -36.87 -18.99
CA LEU A 12 30.48 -36.36 -17.64
C LEU A 12 29.03 -35.86 -17.62
N MET A 13 28.12 -36.60 -16.97
CA MET A 13 26.85 -36.05 -16.50
C MET A 13 27.14 -35.18 -15.29
N GLY A 14 27.26 -33.86 -15.52
CA GLY A 14 27.23 -32.88 -14.44
C GLY A 14 25.82 -32.80 -13.88
N VAL A 15 25.62 -33.32 -12.67
CA VAL A 15 24.44 -33.04 -11.87
C VAL A 15 24.57 -31.60 -11.39
N PHE A 16 23.82 -30.67 -12.02
CA PHE A 16 23.69 -29.32 -11.50
C PHE A 16 22.79 -29.37 -10.26
N TYR A 17 23.41 -29.37 -9.08
CA TYR A 17 22.72 -28.99 -7.86
C TYR A 17 22.47 -27.48 -7.92
N VAL A 18 21.23 -27.08 -8.17
CA VAL A 18 20.80 -25.73 -7.83
C VAL A 18 20.62 -25.72 -6.31
N SER A 19 21.67 -25.32 -5.59
CA SER A 19 21.53 -24.97 -4.18
C SER A 19 20.69 -23.71 -4.11
N GLY A 20 19.42 -23.81 -3.69
CA GLY A 20 18.69 -22.64 -3.23
C GLY A 20 19.46 -22.05 -2.05
N ALA A 21 20.03 -20.86 -2.21
CA ALA A 21 20.64 -20.14 -1.10
C ALA A 21 19.52 -19.81 -0.11
N VAL A 22 19.59 -20.36 1.10
CA VAL A 22 18.72 -19.92 2.19
C VAL A 22 19.10 -18.47 2.52
N ALA A 23 18.11 -17.58 2.60
CA ALA A 23 18.34 -16.19 2.98
C ALA A 23 19.10 -16.14 4.31
N GLN A 24 20.28 -15.52 4.32
CA GLN A 24 21.09 -15.40 5.53
C GLN A 24 20.38 -14.48 6.53
N THR A 25 20.34 -14.89 7.80
CA THR A 25 19.71 -14.11 8.88
C THR A 25 20.77 -13.53 9.80
N PHE A 26 20.70 -12.22 10.02
CA PHE A 26 21.55 -11.48 10.94
C PHE A 26 20.70 -10.76 12.00
N TYR A 27 21.35 -10.24 13.04
CA TYR A 27 20.68 -9.69 14.21
C TYR A 27 21.23 -8.32 14.59
N VAL A 28 20.30 -7.43 14.93
CA VAL A 28 20.55 -6.16 15.62
C VAL A 28 19.86 -6.23 16.98
N ALA A 29 20.54 -5.77 18.04
CA ALA A 29 19.99 -5.75 19.39
C ALA A 29 20.45 -4.50 20.15
N THR A 30 19.68 -4.06 21.14
CA THR A 30 20.04 -2.90 21.98
C THR A 30 21.31 -3.09 22.80
N ASP A 31 21.72 -4.35 23.01
CA ASP A 31 22.96 -4.76 23.69
C ASP A 31 24.05 -5.22 22.70
N GLY A 32 23.84 -5.02 21.39
CA GLY A 32 24.80 -5.34 20.34
C GLY A 32 25.97 -4.37 20.26
N ASN A 33 26.86 -4.62 19.28
CA ASN A 33 28.04 -3.78 19.06
C ASN A 33 28.40 -3.70 17.58
N ASP A 34 28.36 -2.50 16.98
CA ASP A 34 28.69 -2.33 15.56
C ASP A 34 30.18 -2.51 15.23
N ALA A 35 31.08 -2.39 16.23
CA ALA A 35 32.53 -2.52 16.01
C ALA A 35 33.05 -3.95 16.19
N SER A 36 32.38 -4.76 17.01
CA SER A 36 32.83 -6.12 17.35
C SER A 36 31.79 -7.22 17.15
N GLY A 37 30.53 -6.87 16.89
CA GLY A 37 29.48 -7.82 16.56
C GLY A 37 29.70 -8.41 15.17
N ASP A 38 29.30 -9.66 14.98
CA ASP A 38 29.36 -10.36 13.69
C ASP A 38 27.97 -10.55 13.06
N GLY A 39 26.96 -9.92 13.67
CA GLY A 39 25.56 -10.03 13.24
C GLY A 39 24.91 -11.38 13.56
N SER A 40 25.61 -12.30 14.23
CA SER A 40 24.99 -13.54 14.71
C SER A 40 24.06 -13.27 15.90
N ALA A 41 23.19 -14.24 16.22
CA ALA A 41 22.32 -14.13 17.39
C ALA A 41 23.10 -13.98 18.72
N GLY A 42 24.32 -14.53 18.79
CA GLY A 42 25.18 -14.46 19.98
C GLY A 42 26.05 -13.21 20.05
N SER A 43 26.26 -12.51 18.93
CA SER A 43 27.04 -11.28 18.85
C SER A 43 26.40 -10.30 17.84
N PRO A 44 25.20 -9.78 18.14
CA PRO A 44 24.46 -8.93 17.23
C PRO A 44 25.14 -7.57 17.04
N TRP A 45 24.82 -6.90 15.93
CA TRP A 45 25.15 -5.49 15.74
C TRP A 45 24.26 -4.60 16.62
N ALA A 46 24.67 -3.36 16.83
CA ALA A 46 23.95 -2.39 17.68
C ALA A 46 22.92 -1.55 16.89
N SER A 47 23.15 -1.33 15.60
CA SER A 47 22.31 -0.46 14.78
C SER A 47 21.97 -1.05 13.41
N ILE A 48 20.87 -0.56 12.83
CA ILE A 48 20.46 -0.91 11.46
C ILE A 48 21.52 -0.44 10.45
N GLY A 49 22.06 0.77 10.64
CA GLY A 49 23.08 1.33 9.76
C GLY A 49 24.39 0.55 9.79
N GLY A 50 24.81 0.08 10.98
CA GLY A 50 25.97 -0.81 11.13
C GLY A 50 25.77 -2.12 10.39
N ALA A 51 24.63 -2.80 10.62
CA ALA A 51 24.30 -4.05 9.96
C ALA A 51 24.31 -3.92 8.43
N LEU A 52 23.61 -2.91 7.88
CA LEU A 52 23.52 -2.73 6.44
C LEU A 52 24.87 -2.35 5.80
N ALA A 53 25.70 -1.56 6.49
CA ALA A 53 27.05 -1.25 6.01
C ALA A 53 27.91 -2.51 5.90
N GLU A 54 27.88 -3.38 6.90
CA GLU A 54 28.61 -4.66 6.90
C GLU A 54 28.12 -5.58 5.77
N LEU A 55 26.79 -5.70 5.59
CA LEU A 55 26.23 -6.50 4.50
C LEU A 55 26.64 -5.97 3.13
N HIS A 56 26.60 -4.65 2.93
CA HIS A 56 27.01 -4.03 1.67
C HIS A 56 28.51 -4.26 1.40
N ASP A 57 29.38 -3.97 2.37
CA ASP A 57 30.82 -4.10 2.22
C ASP A 57 31.24 -5.57 2.00
N ALA A 58 30.48 -6.52 2.54
CA ALA A 58 30.66 -7.96 2.32
C ALA A 58 29.99 -8.50 1.05
N ASN A 59 29.28 -7.67 0.27
CA ASN A 59 28.46 -8.07 -0.88
C ASN A 59 27.43 -9.17 -0.55
N ILE A 60 26.78 -9.06 0.61
CA ILE A 60 25.73 -9.96 1.04
C ILE A 60 24.37 -9.36 0.63
N ASP A 61 23.67 -10.08 -0.22
CA ASP A 61 22.38 -9.69 -0.81
C ASP A 61 21.33 -10.77 -0.47
N GLY A 62 20.04 -10.43 -0.56
CA GLY A 62 18.94 -11.34 -0.22
C GLY A 62 18.87 -11.70 1.27
N ALA A 63 19.57 -10.96 2.14
CA ALA A 63 19.63 -11.24 3.57
C ALA A 63 18.42 -10.66 4.34
N THR A 64 18.17 -11.21 5.52
CA THR A 64 17.25 -10.66 6.51
C THR A 64 18.01 -10.23 7.76
N VAL A 65 17.81 -8.98 8.20
CA VAL A 65 18.29 -8.48 9.49
C VAL A 65 17.11 -8.43 10.44
N LEU A 66 17.12 -9.27 11.48
CA LEU A 66 16.14 -9.27 12.55
C LEU A 66 16.57 -8.32 13.67
N VAL A 67 15.75 -7.30 13.94
CA VAL A 67 15.99 -6.32 15.00
C VAL A 67 15.21 -6.72 16.24
N ARG A 68 15.91 -7.07 17.31
CA ARG A 68 15.30 -7.55 18.56
C ARG A 68 14.40 -6.47 19.20
N PRO A 69 13.37 -6.88 19.96
CA PRO A 69 12.56 -5.95 20.75
C PRO A 69 13.41 -5.03 21.63
N GLY A 70 13.02 -3.76 21.72
CA GLY A 70 13.72 -2.76 22.51
C GLY A 70 13.63 -1.36 21.91
N THR A 71 14.05 -0.37 22.68
CA THR A 71 14.10 1.02 22.25
C THR A 71 15.48 1.37 21.71
N TYR A 72 15.55 1.69 20.42
CA TYR A 72 16.74 2.14 19.72
C TYR A 72 16.71 3.67 19.64
N SER A 73 17.44 4.31 20.55
CA SER A 73 17.56 5.76 20.61
C SER A 73 18.66 6.24 19.66
N GLY A 74 18.34 7.23 18.83
CA GLY A 74 19.25 7.76 17.82
C GLY A 74 18.79 7.46 16.40
N ARG A 75 19.30 8.26 15.45
CA ARG A 75 19.04 8.06 14.02
C ARG A 75 19.48 6.68 13.56
N GLN A 76 18.60 5.98 12.85
CA GLN A 76 18.91 4.79 12.07
C GLN A 76 19.08 5.18 10.59
N SER A 77 20.11 4.65 9.94
CA SER A 77 20.40 4.95 8.54
C SER A 77 20.20 3.71 7.67
N LEU A 78 19.42 3.84 6.61
CA LEU A 78 19.34 2.86 5.53
C LEU A 78 20.50 3.18 4.57
N VAL A 79 21.45 2.25 4.48
CA VAL A 79 22.69 2.42 3.71
C VAL A 79 22.99 1.15 2.92
N GLY A 80 23.72 1.28 1.82
CA GLY A 80 24.05 0.16 0.96
C GLY A 80 23.14 0.06 -0.27
N THR A 81 23.65 -0.66 -1.26
CA THR A 81 22.96 -0.97 -2.52
C THR A 81 22.91 -2.49 -2.67
N PHE A 82 21.70 -3.03 -2.79
CA PHE A 82 21.43 -4.48 -2.83
C PHE A 82 20.57 -4.80 -4.06
N ALA A 83 21.07 -5.65 -4.95
CA ALA A 83 20.41 -5.96 -6.22
C ALA A 83 19.25 -6.95 -6.05
N GLN A 84 19.39 -7.94 -5.17
CA GLN A 84 18.30 -8.87 -4.79
C GLN A 84 17.48 -8.35 -3.61
N GLY A 85 17.99 -7.33 -2.93
CA GLY A 85 17.38 -6.64 -1.82
C GLY A 85 17.75 -7.22 -0.46
N VAL A 86 17.68 -6.39 0.58
CA VAL A 86 17.81 -6.81 1.98
C VAL A 86 16.57 -6.39 2.75
N THR A 87 16.08 -7.27 3.63
CA THR A 87 14.97 -6.98 4.53
C THR A 87 15.49 -6.72 5.94
N VAL A 88 15.28 -5.51 6.45
CA VAL A 88 15.48 -5.16 7.85
C VAL A 88 14.11 -5.22 8.52
N ARG A 89 13.95 -6.08 9.51
CA ARG A 89 12.64 -6.39 10.09
C ARG A 89 12.69 -6.46 11.60
N SER A 90 11.70 -5.91 12.29
CA SER A 90 11.54 -6.16 13.72
C SER A 90 11.25 -7.64 13.98
N GLU A 91 11.99 -8.26 14.89
CA GLU A 91 11.86 -9.69 15.21
C GLU A 91 10.46 -10.02 15.75
N VAL A 92 9.88 -9.12 16.54
CA VAL A 92 8.48 -9.16 16.96
C VAL A 92 7.83 -7.88 16.46
N PRO A 93 6.76 -7.95 15.64
CA PRO A 93 6.14 -6.77 15.04
C PRO A 93 5.90 -5.65 16.05
N TYR A 94 6.36 -4.46 15.66
CA TYR A 94 6.23 -3.18 16.35
C TYR A 94 6.93 -3.08 17.71
N GLN A 95 7.71 -4.10 18.12
CA GLN A 95 8.40 -4.12 19.42
C GLN A 95 9.85 -3.62 19.34
N ALA A 96 10.43 -3.49 18.15
CA ALA A 96 11.62 -2.67 17.96
C ALA A 96 11.17 -1.21 17.73
N GLN A 97 11.38 -0.38 18.73
CA GLN A 97 10.98 1.02 18.75
C GLN A 97 12.15 1.90 18.32
N LEU A 98 12.00 2.61 17.21
CA LEU A 98 13.00 3.57 16.74
C LEU A 98 12.60 4.97 17.24
N ARG A 99 13.50 5.64 17.97
CA ARG A 99 13.22 6.94 18.61
C ARG A 99 14.36 7.92 18.40
N HIS A 100 14.05 9.14 18.00
CA HIS A 100 15.05 10.21 17.91
C HIS A 100 14.42 11.60 18.07
N SER A 101 15.20 12.60 18.48
CA SER A 101 14.76 14.00 18.59
C SER A 101 15.00 14.80 17.30
N SER A 102 15.07 14.10 16.17
CA SER A 102 15.39 14.55 14.81
C SER A 102 15.02 13.37 13.90
N GLN A 103 15.46 13.36 12.63
CA GLN A 103 15.16 12.24 11.72
C GLN A 103 15.51 10.90 12.36
N THR A 104 14.48 10.10 12.60
CA THR A 104 14.55 8.81 13.31
C THR A 104 15.06 7.74 12.37
N VAL A 105 14.59 7.75 11.12
CA VAL A 105 15.14 6.93 10.04
C VAL A 105 15.49 7.82 8.85
N VAL A 106 16.63 7.55 8.21
CA VAL A 106 17.03 8.26 6.99
C VAL A 106 17.49 7.29 5.90
N ALA A 107 17.21 7.64 4.65
CA ALA A 107 17.84 7.06 3.47
C ALA A 107 18.35 8.20 2.59
N TYR A 108 19.65 8.48 2.65
CA TYR A 108 20.28 9.62 1.99
C TYR A 108 21.38 9.19 1.04
N VAL A 109 21.72 10.09 0.11
CA VAL A 109 22.93 9.97 -0.72
C VAL A 109 24.16 9.82 0.18
N ASN A 110 24.90 8.74 -0.07
CA ASN A 110 26.15 8.44 0.61
C ASN A 110 27.04 7.55 -0.27
N CYS A 111 28.27 7.27 0.14
CA CYS A 111 29.24 6.51 -0.67
C CYS A 111 28.86 5.05 -0.94
N ARG A 112 27.92 4.46 -0.18
CA ARG A 112 27.39 3.10 -0.34
C ARG A 112 26.02 3.08 -1.05
N GLY A 113 25.40 4.24 -1.27
CA GLY A 113 24.02 4.36 -1.72
C GLY A 113 22.99 4.00 -0.64
N ALA A 114 21.72 3.97 -1.01
CA ALA A 114 20.59 3.52 -0.19
C ALA A 114 19.52 2.95 -1.12
N SER A 115 19.69 1.69 -1.55
CA SER A 115 18.82 1.07 -2.54
C SER A 115 18.66 -0.44 -2.37
N GLY A 116 17.46 -0.96 -2.67
CA GLY A 116 17.13 -2.36 -2.50
C GLY A 116 16.92 -2.74 -1.03
N ILE A 117 16.27 -1.87 -0.26
CA ILE A 117 16.11 -2.05 1.19
C ILE A 117 14.63 -2.06 1.54
N THR A 118 14.21 -3.09 2.28
CA THR A 118 12.89 -3.14 2.92
C THR A 118 13.04 -2.88 4.42
N LEU A 119 12.30 -1.91 4.96
CA LEU A 119 12.17 -1.67 6.41
C LEU A 119 10.78 -2.13 6.86
N GLU A 120 10.74 -3.14 7.74
CA GLU A 120 9.51 -3.86 8.06
C GLU A 120 9.23 -4.02 9.56
N GLY A 121 7.99 -3.76 9.98
CA GLY A 121 7.53 -4.20 11.30
C GLY A 121 7.94 -3.32 12.47
N PHE A 122 8.34 -2.06 12.26
CA PHE A 122 8.84 -1.20 13.35
C PHE A 122 7.77 -0.26 13.90
N ASP A 123 8.01 0.21 15.13
CA ASP A 123 7.34 1.37 15.71
C ASP A 123 8.32 2.57 15.61
N LEU A 124 8.00 3.59 14.82
CA LEU A 124 8.83 4.77 14.54
C LEU A 124 8.15 6.03 15.07
N ALA A 125 8.88 6.82 15.86
CA ALA A 125 8.38 8.10 16.33
C ALA A 125 9.51 9.06 16.72
N HIS A 126 9.21 10.37 16.74
CA HIS A 126 10.05 11.29 17.48
C HIS A 126 10.01 10.98 18.98
N SER A 127 11.11 11.25 19.68
CA SER A 127 11.22 10.99 21.11
C SER A 127 10.42 11.96 21.99
N GLY A 128 9.91 13.07 21.43
CA GLY A 128 9.16 14.07 22.17
C GLY A 128 9.17 15.48 21.55
N PRO A 129 8.51 16.45 22.22
CA PRO A 129 8.48 17.85 21.82
C PRO A 129 9.87 18.46 21.62
N GLY A 130 9.99 19.38 20.66
CA GLY A 130 11.25 20.05 20.32
C GLY A 130 12.16 19.26 19.38
N ALA A 131 11.66 18.17 18.78
CA ALA A 131 12.37 17.44 17.74
C ALA A 131 12.65 18.32 16.52
N ALA A 132 13.76 18.05 15.82
CA ALA A 132 14.00 18.60 14.49
C ALA A 132 13.04 17.94 13.45
N PRO A 133 12.89 18.53 12.25
CA PRO A 133 11.94 18.04 11.26
C PRO A 133 12.11 16.56 10.90
N LEU A 134 10.95 15.94 10.63
CA LEU A 134 10.72 14.63 9.99
C LEU A 134 11.02 13.40 10.83
N VAL A 135 10.07 12.46 10.91
CA VAL A 135 10.31 11.15 11.56
C VAL A 135 11.13 10.24 10.63
N PHE A 136 10.69 10.08 9.38
CA PHE A 136 11.38 9.27 8.36
C PHE A 136 11.60 10.10 7.10
N HIS A 137 12.84 10.20 6.64
CA HIS A 137 13.20 10.97 5.46
C HIS A 137 13.99 10.14 4.44
N ILE A 138 13.46 10.04 3.22
CA ILE A 138 14.10 9.45 2.05
C ILE A 138 14.42 10.59 1.08
N ASP A 139 15.71 10.89 0.89
CA ASP A 139 16.16 12.10 0.16
C ASP A 139 17.25 11.74 -0.86
N GLY A 140 16.99 12.08 -2.13
CA GLY A 140 17.89 11.84 -3.26
C GLY A 140 18.96 12.92 -3.45
N GLY A 141 18.96 13.97 -2.63
CA GLY A 141 19.92 15.06 -2.68
C GLY A 141 19.85 15.93 -3.95
N GLY A 142 18.75 15.87 -4.69
CA GLY A 142 18.46 16.67 -5.88
C GLY A 142 19.01 16.06 -7.17
N GLY A 143 20.21 15.46 -7.13
CA GLY A 143 20.83 14.83 -8.31
C GLY A 143 20.69 13.31 -8.40
N ASN A 144 20.05 12.67 -7.41
CA ASN A 144 19.96 11.22 -7.18
C ASN A 144 21.23 10.41 -7.53
N ALA A 145 22.11 10.25 -6.54
CA ALA A 145 23.30 9.40 -6.64
C ALA A 145 23.14 8.07 -5.88
N GLY A 146 22.00 7.38 -6.08
CA GLY A 146 21.80 6.00 -5.62
C GLY A 146 20.82 5.83 -4.45
N VAL A 147 19.76 6.64 -4.39
CA VAL A 147 18.66 6.48 -3.43
C VAL A 147 17.39 6.10 -4.20
N GLY A 148 16.78 4.97 -3.85
CA GLY A 148 15.57 4.47 -4.51
C GLY A 148 15.43 2.95 -4.38
N ASN A 149 14.37 2.35 -4.90
CA ASN A 149 14.04 0.94 -4.65
C ASN A 149 13.96 0.63 -3.14
N ILE A 150 13.20 1.44 -2.42
CA ILE A 150 12.99 1.32 -0.97
C ILE A 150 11.55 0.89 -0.71
N THR A 151 11.38 -0.11 0.16
CA THR A 151 10.07 -0.52 0.66
C THR A 151 9.95 -0.18 2.14
N VAL A 152 8.93 0.60 2.49
CA VAL A 152 8.51 0.87 3.86
C VAL A 152 7.25 0.05 4.10
N ARG A 153 7.36 -1.03 4.88
CA ARG A 153 6.28 -2.01 5.03
C ARG A 153 5.87 -2.25 6.47
N ASN A 154 4.57 -2.35 6.76
CA ASN A 154 4.11 -2.87 8.04
C ASN A 154 4.72 -2.15 9.25
N ASN A 155 4.85 -0.83 9.20
CA ASN A 155 5.36 -0.02 10.30
C ASN A 155 4.24 0.82 10.92
N VAL A 156 4.34 1.07 12.22
CA VAL A 156 3.59 2.13 12.89
C VAL A 156 4.48 3.37 12.90
N ILE A 157 4.14 4.39 12.11
CA ILE A 157 4.92 5.63 11.96
C ILE A 157 4.08 6.76 12.54
N HIS A 158 4.49 7.29 13.68
CA HIS A 158 3.64 8.19 14.45
C HIS A 158 4.41 9.25 15.22
N GLU A 159 3.66 10.19 15.79
CA GLU A 159 4.19 11.21 16.70
C GLU A 159 5.34 12.01 16.10
N SER A 160 5.09 12.70 14.99
CA SER A 160 5.98 13.80 14.61
C SER A 160 5.69 15.01 15.50
N TYR A 161 6.73 15.52 16.15
CA TYR A 161 6.71 16.81 16.86
C TYR A 161 7.17 18.01 16.02
N ASN A 162 7.53 17.80 14.76
CA ASN A 162 7.98 18.85 13.85
C ASN A 162 7.98 18.32 12.41
N ASN A 163 7.13 18.87 11.54
CA ASN A 163 7.03 18.49 10.13
C ASN A 163 6.48 17.06 9.91
N ASP A 164 6.68 16.48 8.73
CA ASP A 164 5.97 15.27 8.28
C ASP A 164 6.37 13.98 9.04
N LEU A 165 5.52 12.96 8.95
CA LEU A 165 5.88 11.61 9.42
C LEU A 165 6.85 10.94 8.45
N LEU A 166 6.54 10.95 7.15
CA LEU A 166 7.37 10.42 6.09
C LEU A 166 7.52 11.46 4.97
N LYS A 167 8.75 11.73 4.56
CA LYS A 167 9.04 12.53 3.38
C LYS A 167 9.87 11.74 2.37
N VAL A 168 9.42 11.72 1.13
CA VAL A 168 10.11 11.14 -0.02
C VAL A 168 10.35 12.25 -1.02
N ASN A 169 11.60 12.70 -1.15
CA ASN A 169 11.87 13.93 -1.90
C ASN A 169 13.18 13.95 -2.70
N ASN A 170 13.32 15.01 -3.52
CA ASN A 170 14.57 15.44 -4.17
C ASN A 170 15.17 14.37 -5.11
N GLY A 171 14.38 13.88 -6.06
CA GLY A 171 14.85 12.99 -7.14
C GLY A 171 14.83 11.50 -6.81
N VAL A 172 14.26 11.08 -5.68
CA VAL A 172 14.09 9.66 -5.32
C VAL A 172 13.15 8.97 -6.32
N THR A 173 13.41 7.68 -6.60
CA THR A 173 12.53 6.86 -7.44
C THR A 173 12.26 5.47 -6.85
N ASN A 174 11.18 4.83 -7.29
CA ASN A 174 10.80 3.45 -6.93
C ASN A 174 10.66 3.25 -5.43
N VAL A 175 9.71 3.95 -4.80
CA VAL A 175 9.40 3.79 -3.37
C VAL A 175 8.04 3.14 -3.20
N ILE A 176 7.98 2.09 -2.39
CA ILE A 176 6.75 1.43 -1.99
C ILE A 176 6.52 1.71 -0.51
N VAL A 177 5.37 2.30 -0.18
CA VAL A 177 4.90 2.52 1.19
C VAL A 177 3.65 1.68 1.37
N GLU A 178 3.77 0.54 2.04
CA GLU A 178 2.66 -0.40 2.14
C GLU A 178 2.36 -1.00 3.52
N GLN A 179 1.09 -1.23 3.82
CA GLN A 179 0.65 -1.86 5.08
C GLN A 179 1.11 -1.13 6.34
N ASN A 180 1.41 0.16 6.27
CA ASN A 180 1.80 0.96 7.41
C ASN A 180 0.59 1.63 8.06
N MET A 181 0.79 2.12 9.27
CA MET A 181 -0.14 2.94 10.01
C MET A 181 0.50 4.29 10.32
N PHE A 182 -0.19 5.37 9.99
CA PHE A 182 0.29 6.75 10.17
C PHE A 182 -0.64 7.54 11.07
N TYR A 183 -0.08 8.22 12.08
CA TYR A 183 -0.84 9.18 12.88
C TYR A 183 -0.03 10.23 13.63
N ASN A 184 -0.67 11.36 13.90
CA ASN A 184 -0.22 12.43 14.78
C ASN A 184 1.05 13.18 14.32
N GLN A 185 0.97 13.79 13.14
CA GLN A 185 1.91 14.82 12.71
C GLN A 185 1.79 16.12 13.56
N THR A 186 2.67 17.09 13.37
CA THR A 186 2.62 18.38 14.08
C THR A 186 2.62 19.52 13.10
N GLY A 187 1.84 20.56 13.38
CA GLY A 187 1.86 21.78 12.59
C GLY A 187 1.06 21.61 11.30
N SER A 188 1.26 22.52 10.35
CA SER A 188 0.60 22.50 9.06
C SER A 188 1.38 21.60 8.09
N ASP A 189 1.55 20.35 8.49
CA ASP A 189 2.43 19.38 7.84
C ASP A 189 1.67 18.04 7.66
N GLU A 190 2.29 17.07 6.99
CA GLU A 190 1.60 15.90 6.44
C GLU A 190 1.92 14.57 7.14
N HIS A 191 1.16 13.51 6.85
CA HIS A 191 1.66 12.15 7.14
C HIS A 191 2.72 11.77 6.11
N ILE A 192 2.43 11.94 4.82
CA ILE A 192 3.36 11.66 3.72
C ILE A 192 3.50 12.89 2.82
N ASP A 193 4.72 13.40 2.68
CA ASP A 193 5.10 14.39 1.68
C ASP A 193 5.88 13.71 0.54
N VAL A 194 5.26 13.64 -0.65
CA VAL A 194 5.83 13.12 -1.90
C VAL A 194 6.19 14.31 -2.79
N ASN A 195 7.48 14.58 -2.95
CA ASN A 195 7.95 15.89 -3.40
C ASN A 195 9.11 15.81 -4.41
N SER A 196 8.83 16.11 -5.68
CA SER A 196 9.81 16.08 -6.77
C SER A 196 10.46 14.70 -6.94
N VAL A 197 9.61 13.70 -7.16
CA VAL A 197 9.99 12.27 -7.25
C VAL A 197 9.23 11.56 -8.37
N GLU A 198 9.67 10.35 -8.72
CA GLU A 198 8.92 9.49 -9.64
C GLU A 198 8.70 8.08 -9.08
N ASP A 199 7.66 7.39 -9.56
CA ASP A 199 7.42 5.97 -9.30
C ASP A 199 7.25 5.64 -7.80
N VAL A 200 6.26 6.29 -7.17
CA VAL A 200 5.89 6.06 -5.77
C VAL A 200 4.56 5.32 -5.68
N THR A 201 4.50 4.24 -4.91
CA THR A 201 3.26 3.50 -4.63
C THR A 201 2.95 3.53 -3.14
N ILE A 202 1.79 4.06 -2.77
CA ILE A 202 1.27 4.12 -1.40
C ILE A 202 0.03 3.22 -1.33
N ARG A 203 0.13 2.08 -0.65
CA ARG A 203 -0.96 1.10 -0.65
C ARG A 203 -1.21 0.33 0.63
N ASP A 204 -2.44 -0.12 0.84
CA ASP A 204 -2.79 -0.99 1.96
C ASP A 204 -2.50 -0.36 3.35
N ASN A 205 -2.37 0.97 3.43
CA ASN A 205 -2.06 1.70 4.67
C ASN A 205 -3.32 2.20 5.39
N VAL A 206 -3.17 2.54 6.67
CA VAL A 206 -4.20 3.16 7.51
C VAL A 206 -3.72 4.53 8.01
N PHE A 207 -4.49 5.59 7.76
CA PHE A 207 -4.15 6.98 8.10
C PHE A 207 -5.19 7.61 9.02
N PHE A 208 -4.78 8.13 10.16
CA PHE A 208 -5.66 8.86 11.08
C PHE A 208 -4.89 9.82 11.97
N ASN A 209 -5.59 10.66 12.74
CA ASN A 209 -5.01 11.30 13.92
C ASN A 209 -5.77 10.86 15.16
N ASP A 210 -5.10 10.79 16.30
CA ASP A 210 -5.66 10.58 17.62
C ASP A 210 -4.75 11.29 18.64
N PHE A 211 -4.72 12.62 18.58
CA PHE A 211 -3.83 13.40 19.46
C PHE A 211 -4.17 13.12 20.93
N ALA A 212 -5.45 13.02 21.26
CA ALA A 212 -5.92 12.76 22.62
C ALA A 212 -5.41 11.42 23.15
N GLY A 213 -5.46 10.35 22.34
CA GLY A 213 -4.92 9.04 22.71
C GLY A 213 -3.41 9.02 22.96
N SER A 214 -2.67 9.94 22.32
CA SER A 214 -1.24 10.17 22.61
C SER A 214 -0.98 11.21 23.71
N GLY A 215 -2.01 11.69 24.40
CA GLY A 215 -1.88 12.72 25.44
C GLY A 215 -1.52 14.11 24.90
N ARG A 216 -1.74 14.36 23.60
CA ARG A 216 -1.55 15.63 22.92
C ARG A 216 -2.88 16.36 22.74
N THR A 217 -2.82 17.68 22.66
CA THR A 217 -4.00 18.50 22.34
C THR A 217 -4.23 18.48 20.83
N ASN A 218 -5.46 18.17 20.40
CA ASN A 218 -5.89 18.39 19.02
C ASN A 218 -5.98 19.90 18.75
N GLY A 219 -5.07 20.41 17.92
CA GLY A 219 -5.02 21.82 17.52
C GLY A 219 -5.89 22.16 16.31
N ASN A 220 -6.48 21.16 15.65
CA ASN A 220 -7.25 21.30 14.41
C ASN A 220 -6.48 22.09 13.32
N ASN A 221 -5.18 21.83 13.21
CA ASN A 221 -4.25 22.65 12.43
C ASN A 221 -3.28 21.84 11.57
N THR A 222 -3.50 20.53 11.45
CA THR A 222 -2.71 19.69 10.53
C THR A 222 -3.09 19.86 9.06
N SER A 223 -2.15 19.55 8.16
CA SER A 223 -2.38 19.56 6.72
C SER A 223 -2.80 18.17 6.25
N ALA A 224 -2.57 17.85 4.97
CA ALA A 224 -3.07 16.66 4.32
C ALA A 224 -2.47 15.40 4.95
N TYR A 225 -3.16 14.26 4.84
CA TYR A 225 -2.51 13.00 5.19
C TYR A 225 -1.48 12.65 4.12
N ILE A 226 -1.82 12.81 2.85
CA ILE A 226 -0.87 12.66 1.75
C ILE A 226 -0.86 13.94 0.92
N VAL A 227 0.32 14.52 0.70
CA VAL A 227 0.54 15.54 -0.34
C VAL A 227 1.46 14.99 -1.42
N ILE A 228 1.14 15.32 -2.69
CA ILE A 228 1.91 14.94 -3.87
C ILE A 228 2.19 16.21 -4.67
N LYS A 229 3.44 16.67 -4.67
CA LYS A 229 3.78 18.02 -5.16
C LYS A 229 5.21 18.12 -5.68
N ASP A 230 5.61 19.35 -5.98
CA ASP A 230 7.01 19.73 -6.24
C ASP A 230 7.24 21.12 -5.65
N SER A 231 8.15 21.19 -4.68
CA SER A 231 8.54 22.43 -4.01
C SER A 231 9.82 23.05 -4.58
N ASN A 232 10.56 22.32 -5.40
CA ASN A 232 11.99 22.51 -5.64
C ASN A 232 12.32 23.08 -7.03
N ASP A 233 11.33 23.38 -7.87
CA ASP A 233 11.55 23.97 -9.20
C ASP A 233 12.52 23.12 -10.05
N GLU A 234 13.56 23.72 -10.61
CA GLU A 234 14.59 22.99 -11.37
C GLU A 234 15.80 22.60 -10.51
N ASP A 235 15.71 22.74 -9.18
CA ASP A 235 16.83 22.48 -8.26
C ASP A 235 17.06 20.98 -8.02
N ASP A 236 16.19 20.11 -8.55
CA ASP A 236 16.36 18.66 -8.54
C ASP A 236 16.12 18.01 -9.92
N LEU A 237 16.15 16.67 -9.93
CA LEU A 237 16.09 15.85 -11.14
C LEU A 237 14.75 15.95 -11.88
N PHE A 238 13.65 16.29 -11.19
CA PHE A 238 12.29 16.18 -11.71
C PHE A 238 11.54 17.50 -11.57
N LEU A 239 11.12 18.05 -12.72
CA LEU A 239 10.15 19.14 -12.73
C LEU A 239 8.72 18.57 -12.66
N GLY A 240 8.16 18.59 -11.46
CA GLY A 240 6.92 17.94 -11.06
C GLY A 240 7.13 16.50 -10.63
N THR A 241 6.35 16.06 -9.63
CA THR A 241 6.24 14.64 -9.27
C THR A 241 5.47 13.86 -10.33
N ASP A 242 5.91 12.65 -10.66
CA ASP A 242 5.29 11.83 -11.70
C ASP A 242 5.05 10.37 -11.27
N ARG A 243 3.99 9.74 -11.82
CA ARG A 243 3.68 8.31 -11.65
C ARG A 243 3.55 7.90 -10.17
N VAL A 244 2.56 8.47 -9.51
CA VAL A 244 2.23 8.14 -8.11
C VAL A 244 0.92 7.36 -8.05
N ASN A 245 0.96 6.18 -7.43
CA ASN A 245 -0.22 5.35 -7.19
C ASN A 245 -0.58 5.37 -5.72
N VAL A 246 -1.78 5.81 -5.38
CA VAL A 246 -2.35 5.76 -4.03
C VAL A 246 -3.54 4.80 -4.08
N GLN A 247 -3.33 3.56 -3.64
CA GLN A 247 -4.31 2.50 -3.86
C GLN A 247 -4.63 1.71 -2.59
N ARG A 248 -5.89 1.34 -2.39
CA ARG A 248 -6.29 0.46 -1.28
C ARG A 248 -5.89 0.96 0.11
N ASN A 249 -6.03 2.24 0.41
CA ASN A 249 -5.76 2.78 1.74
C ASN A 249 -7.06 3.11 2.49
N VAL A 250 -6.99 3.16 3.82
CA VAL A 250 -8.08 3.63 4.68
C VAL A 250 -7.68 4.95 5.34
N PHE A 251 -8.55 5.96 5.23
CA PHE A 251 -8.40 7.28 5.84
C PHE A 251 -9.54 7.51 6.83
N LEU A 252 -9.24 7.91 8.05
CA LEU A 252 -10.25 8.14 9.09
C LEU A 252 -9.79 9.17 10.12
N ASN A 253 -10.71 9.57 11.00
CA ASN A 253 -10.50 10.43 12.16
C ASN A 253 -9.69 11.71 11.88
N TRP A 254 -10.24 12.55 11.00
CA TRP A 254 -9.65 13.85 10.65
C TRP A 254 -9.43 14.75 11.87
N GLU A 255 -8.19 15.17 12.12
CA GLU A 255 -7.85 16.18 13.14
C GLU A 255 -6.98 17.29 12.52
N GLY A 256 -7.38 17.78 11.35
CA GLY A 256 -6.65 18.78 10.57
C GLY A 256 -7.44 20.03 10.24
N SER A 257 -6.78 20.99 9.61
CA SER A 257 -7.35 22.32 9.35
C SER A 257 -8.50 22.30 8.34
N THR A 258 -9.32 23.35 8.37
CA THR A 258 -10.40 23.57 7.39
C THR A 258 -9.90 23.87 5.98
N GLY A 259 -8.58 24.02 5.79
CA GLY A 259 -7.93 24.36 4.53
C GLY A 259 -7.34 23.16 3.78
N SER A 260 -7.39 21.96 4.36
CA SER A 260 -6.69 20.79 3.81
C SER A 260 -7.61 19.57 3.61
N ASN A 261 -7.03 18.48 3.11
CA ASN A 261 -7.72 17.31 2.57
C ASN A 261 -7.20 16.01 3.19
N PHE A 262 -7.83 14.86 2.97
CA PHE A 262 -7.12 13.61 3.21
C PHE A 262 -5.95 13.45 2.22
N VAL A 263 -6.19 13.73 0.94
CA VAL A 263 -5.17 13.68 -0.11
C VAL A 263 -5.19 14.94 -0.95
N LEU A 264 -4.02 15.53 -1.16
CA LEU A 264 -3.83 16.76 -1.93
C LEU A 264 -2.77 16.57 -3.02
N VAL A 265 -3.11 16.93 -4.26
CA VAL A 265 -2.21 16.95 -5.42
C VAL A 265 -1.86 18.40 -5.79
N GLY A 266 -0.58 18.74 -5.71
CA GLY A 266 -0.05 20.11 -5.77
C GLY A 266 -0.31 20.89 -4.49
N GLU A 267 0.47 21.92 -4.20
CA GLU A 267 0.26 22.73 -3.01
C GLU A 267 0.90 24.12 -3.09
N ASP A 268 2.08 24.21 -3.70
CA ASP A 268 3.00 25.34 -3.50
C ASP A 268 2.78 26.49 -4.50
N ALA A 269 1.76 26.37 -5.35
CA ALA A 269 1.40 27.36 -6.36
C ALA A 269 2.56 27.65 -7.33
N LYS A 270 3.25 26.60 -7.77
CA LYS A 270 4.36 26.71 -8.71
C LYS A 270 3.86 27.11 -10.10
N PRO A 271 4.70 27.75 -10.95
CA PRO A 271 4.31 28.15 -12.31
C PRO A 271 4.35 26.99 -13.32
N TYR A 272 4.23 25.74 -12.86
CA TYR A 272 4.20 24.51 -13.66
C TYR A 272 3.31 23.45 -12.98
N ILE A 273 3.06 22.34 -13.68
CA ILE A 273 2.35 21.18 -13.12
C ILE A 273 3.22 20.50 -12.06
N GLU A 274 2.81 20.60 -10.80
CA GLU A 274 3.53 20.07 -9.63
C GLU A 274 3.41 18.55 -9.51
N ALA A 275 2.36 17.95 -10.07
CA ALA A 275 2.17 16.51 -10.06
C ALA A 275 1.41 16.03 -11.30
N ARG A 276 1.86 14.91 -11.90
CA ARG A 276 1.20 14.29 -13.04
C ARG A 276 1.16 12.76 -12.97
N ASN A 277 0.26 12.17 -13.76
CA ASN A 277 0.02 10.71 -13.79
C ASN A 277 -0.21 10.11 -12.40
N VAL A 278 -1.13 10.71 -11.65
CA VAL A 278 -1.49 10.23 -10.30
C VAL A 278 -2.74 9.36 -10.39
N MET A 279 -2.63 8.14 -9.91
CA MET A 279 -3.77 7.22 -9.76
C MET A 279 -4.18 7.12 -8.30
N PHE A 280 -5.45 7.41 -8.01
CA PHE A 280 -6.05 7.27 -6.70
C PHE A 280 -7.20 6.26 -6.78
N GLU A 281 -6.99 5.02 -6.34
CA GLU A 281 -7.95 3.93 -6.56
C GLU A 281 -8.24 3.00 -5.38
N ASN A 282 -9.47 2.48 -5.30
CA ASN A 282 -9.87 1.51 -4.28
C ASN A 282 -9.62 1.99 -2.83
N ASN A 283 -9.66 3.29 -2.54
CA ASN A 283 -9.45 3.79 -1.18
C ASN A 283 -10.78 3.98 -0.44
N LEU A 284 -10.75 3.84 0.89
CA LEU A 284 -11.87 4.09 1.79
C LEU A 284 -11.59 5.31 2.67
N MET A 285 -12.49 6.29 2.68
CA MET A 285 -12.41 7.47 3.54
C MET A 285 -13.64 7.54 4.46
N LEU A 286 -13.42 7.66 5.76
CA LEU A 286 -14.45 7.59 6.79
C LEU A 286 -14.67 8.95 7.47
N GLY A 287 -15.89 9.45 7.40
CA GLY A 287 -16.38 10.63 8.11
C GLY A 287 -16.78 10.28 9.54
N ASN A 288 -15.79 10.20 10.44
CA ASN A 288 -16.00 9.93 11.87
C ASN A 288 -15.46 11.04 12.79
N SER A 289 -15.16 12.21 12.24
CA SER A 289 -14.67 13.38 12.98
C SER A 289 -15.62 14.56 12.86
N SER A 290 -15.71 15.37 13.91
CA SER A 290 -16.44 16.65 13.88
C SER A 290 -15.64 17.80 13.29
N ASN A 291 -14.35 17.61 13.03
CA ASN A 291 -13.48 18.67 12.53
C ASN A 291 -13.77 18.93 11.05
N VAL A 292 -13.87 20.20 10.71
CA VAL A 292 -14.16 20.62 9.33
C VAL A 292 -12.88 20.52 8.50
N MET A 293 -12.95 19.87 7.34
CA MET A 293 -11.89 19.86 6.32
C MET A 293 -12.24 20.75 5.13
N ARG A 294 -11.31 20.91 4.17
CA ARG A 294 -11.64 21.60 2.91
C ARG A 294 -12.52 20.72 2.04
N ALA A 295 -12.02 19.52 1.73
CA ALA A 295 -12.73 18.45 1.02
C ALA A 295 -12.02 17.11 1.22
N ALA A 296 -12.65 15.99 0.84
CA ALA A 296 -11.98 14.69 0.94
C ALA A 296 -10.69 14.62 0.10
N VAL A 297 -10.73 15.10 -1.16
CA VAL A 297 -9.55 15.18 -2.04
C VAL A 297 -9.35 16.58 -2.64
N GLY A 298 -8.11 16.93 -2.98
CA GLY A 298 -7.73 18.22 -3.55
C GLY A 298 -6.80 18.12 -4.76
N VAL A 299 -6.96 19.01 -5.74
CA VAL A 299 -6.03 19.19 -6.87
C VAL A 299 -5.82 20.70 -7.12
N LYS A 300 -4.57 21.16 -7.07
CA LYS A 300 -4.18 22.58 -7.21
C LYS A 300 -3.31 22.89 -8.45
N SER A 301 -2.49 21.92 -8.86
CA SER A 301 -1.51 22.04 -9.96
C SER A 301 -1.28 20.67 -10.62
N GLY A 302 -2.35 19.95 -10.96
CA GLY A 302 -2.31 18.56 -11.40
C GLY A 302 -2.59 18.34 -12.89
N GLU A 303 -1.97 17.32 -13.48
CA GLU A 303 -2.26 16.82 -14.84
C GLU A 303 -2.44 15.30 -14.86
N GLN A 304 -3.45 14.77 -15.56
CA GLN A 304 -3.70 13.33 -15.68
C GLN A 304 -3.90 12.65 -14.32
N ILE A 305 -4.85 13.16 -13.56
CA ILE A 305 -5.18 12.69 -12.22
C ILE A 305 -6.47 11.88 -12.29
N THR A 306 -6.42 10.61 -11.90
CA THR A 306 -7.59 9.72 -11.93
C THR A 306 -7.95 9.27 -10.52
N PHE A 307 -9.19 9.55 -10.11
CA PHE A 307 -9.81 9.02 -8.90
C PHE A 307 -10.81 7.95 -9.32
N ARG A 308 -10.57 6.67 -9.00
CA ARG A 308 -11.51 5.61 -9.37
C ARG A 308 -11.82 4.58 -8.30
N ASN A 309 -13.06 4.12 -8.27
CA ASN A 309 -13.48 3.06 -7.35
C ASN A 309 -13.14 3.38 -5.88
N ASN A 310 -13.21 4.64 -5.45
CA ASN A 310 -13.03 5.00 -4.04
C ASN A 310 -14.38 5.08 -3.33
N THR A 311 -14.40 4.85 -2.03
CA THR A 311 -15.60 5.02 -1.18
C THR A 311 -15.34 6.11 -0.15
N ILE A 312 -16.18 7.15 -0.14
CA ILE A 312 -16.21 8.19 0.88
C ILE A 312 -17.53 8.02 1.63
N ALA A 313 -17.46 7.72 2.92
CA ALA A 313 -18.60 7.28 3.73
C ALA A 313 -18.71 8.02 5.06
N GLY A 314 -19.92 8.47 5.39
CA GLY A 314 -20.25 9.04 6.70
C GLY A 314 -20.46 10.55 6.66
N ASP A 315 -20.66 11.12 7.84
CA ASP A 315 -20.73 12.57 8.03
C ASP A 315 -19.31 13.12 8.01
N LEU A 316 -18.99 13.86 6.94
CA LEU A 316 -17.69 14.47 6.73
C LEU A 316 -17.89 15.99 6.69
N PRO A 317 -17.84 16.68 7.85
CA PRO A 317 -17.91 18.13 7.87
C PRO A 317 -16.82 18.72 6.98
N ALA A 318 -17.23 19.41 5.92
CA ALA A 318 -16.31 19.94 4.92
C ALA A 318 -16.83 21.26 4.35
N LEU A 319 -15.98 21.99 3.63
CA LEU A 319 -16.44 23.12 2.80
C LEU A 319 -16.96 22.64 1.45
N ALA A 320 -16.48 21.50 0.95
CA ALA A 320 -17.08 20.71 -0.10
C ALA A 320 -16.87 19.23 0.22
N PHE A 321 -17.89 18.39 0.09
CA PHE A 321 -17.80 17.00 0.54
C PHE A 321 -16.73 16.19 -0.20
N ALA A 322 -16.74 16.24 -1.53
CA ALA A 322 -15.97 15.32 -2.36
C ALA A 322 -14.60 15.90 -2.74
N MET A 323 -14.57 17.04 -3.44
CA MET A 323 -13.32 17.57 -3.97
C MET A 323 -13.19 19.08 -3.94
N ARG A 324 -11.92 19.52 -3.87
CA ARG A 324 -11.49 20.85 -4.28
C ARG A 324 -10.60 20.74 -5.52
N VAL A 325 -10.98 21.36 -6.62
CA VAL A 325 -10.15 21.44 -7.84
C VAL A 325 -9.99 22.90 -8.20
N ASN A 326 -8.82 23.47 -7.92
CA ASN A 326 -8.64 24.90 -8.02
C ASN A 326 -7.26 25.29 -8.55
N VAL A 327 -7.09 26.55 -8.93
CA VAL A 327 -5.80 27.11 -9.37
C VAL A 327 -5.27 28.04 -8.29
N GLU A 328 -4.08 27.77 -7.77
CA GLU A 328 -3.39 28.68 -6.85
C GLU A 328 -2.36 29.58 -7.59
N ASN A 329 -1.96 29.20 -8.80
CA ASN A 329 -1.11 30.02 -9.67
C ASN A 329 -1.74 30.18 -11.05
N SER A 330 -2.08 31.41 -11.43
CA SER A 330 -2.74 31.73 -12.71
C SER A 330 -1.98 31.32 -13.98
N ALA A 331 -0.70 30.93 -13.87
CA ALA A 331 0.08 30.39 -14.99
C ALA A 331 -0.23 28.91 -15.29
N VAL A 332 -0.89 28.21 -14.36
CA VAL A 332 -1.17 26.78 -14.43
C VAL A 332 -2.69 26.57 -14.37
N THR A 333 -3.17 25.59 -15.11
CA THR A 333 -4.56 25.15 -15.05
C THR A 333 -4.54 23.64 -14.92
N ASN A 334 -5.38 23.09 -14.03
CA ASN A 334 -5.48 21.65 -13.90
C ASN A 334 -6.00 21.05 -15.22
N ASP A 335 -5.47 19.92 -15.65
CA ASP A 335 -5.89 19.28 -16.90
C ASP A 335 -6.05 17.76 -16.72
N GLN A 336 -7.02 17.15 -17.40
CA GLN A 336 -7.21 15.69 -17.37
C GLN A 336 -7.48 15.15 -15.97
N ILE A 337 -8.49 15.73 -15.31
CA ILE A 337 -8.94 15.31 -13.97
C ILE A 337 -10.20 14.45 -14.08
N HIS A 338 -10.09 13.19 -13.67
CA HIS A 338 -11.10 12.17 -13.95
C HIS A 338 -11.59 11.46 -12.70
N PHE A 339 -12.91 11.30 -12.56
CA PHE A 339 -13.55 10.58 -11.46
C PHE A 339 -14.45 9.47 -12.00
N TYR A 340 -14.10 8.22 -11.72
CA TYR A 340 -14.80 7.05 -12.22
C TYR A 340 -15.25 6.11 -11.12
N ASN A 341 -16.49 5.61 -11.18
CA ASN A 341 -16.94 4.52 -10.29
C ASN A 341 -16.75 4.81 -8.79
N ASN A 342 -16.67 6.07 -8.35
CA ASN A 342 -16.52 6.39 -6.93
C ASN A 342 -17.90 6.38 -6.24
N LEU A 343 -17.91 6.04 -4.96
CA LEU A 343 -19.08 6.08 -4.09
C LEU A 343 -18.95 7.25 -3.10
N TRP A 344 -19.85 8.24 -3.24
CA TRP A 344 -19.93 9.42 -2.37
C TRP A 344 -21.19 9.31 -1.50
N SER A 345 -21.03 8.99 -0.21
CA SER A 345 -22.15 8.64 0.65
C SER A 345 -22.10 9.39 1.98
N ASP A 346 -22.93 10.42 2.09
CA ASP A 346 -23.30 11.03 3.37
C ASP A 346 -24.70 10.53 3.79
N PRO A 347 -24.83 9.61 4.76
CA PRO A 347 -26.12 9.09 5.17
C PRO A 347 -26.95 10.07 6.02
N THR A 348 -26.39 11.21 6.44
CA THR A 348 -27.05 12.14 7.36
C THR A 348 -27.87 13.23 6.65
N GLY A 349 -27.61 13.45 5.36
CA GLY A 349 -28.25 14.52 4.59
C GLY A 349 -27.52 15.86 4.62
N THR A 350 -26.31 15.91 5.19
CA THR A 350 -25.53 17.14 5.36
C THR A 350 -24.29 17.19 4.46
N MET A 351 -24.34 16.59 3.26
CA MET A 351 -23.18 16.47 2.38
C MET A 351 -22.42 17.78 2.21
N GLY A 352 -21.24 17.86 2.84
CA GLY A 352 -20.34 19.03 2.83
C GLY A 352 -20.92 20.28 3.51
N ALA A 353 -21.85 20.12 4.44
CA ALA A 353 -22.28 21.20 5.30
C ALA A 353 -21.26 21.41 6.43
N SER A 354 -20.91 22.66 6.69
CA SER A 354 -20.12 23.03 7.86
C SER A 354 -20.43 24.44 8.33
N LEU A 355 -20.20 24.72 9.62
CA LEU A 355 -20.19 26.07 10.22
C LEU A 355 -21.42 26.95 9.91
N GLY A 356 -22.59 26.36 9.69
CA GLY A 356 -23.83 27.07 9.34
C GLY A 356 -23.96 27.47 7.86
N GLY A 357 -23.03 27.03 7.01
CA GLY A 357 -23.15 27.02 5.56
C GLY A 357 -24.13 25.93 5.08
N GLY A 358 -24.59 26.06 3.83
CA GLY A 358 -25.40 25.01 3.19
C GLY A 358 -24.53 23.82 2.78
N ASN A 359 -25.18 22.71 2.45
CA ASN A 359 -24.54 21.55 1.86
C ASN A 359 -23.80 21.92 0.57
N ASP A 360 -22.63 21.34 0.34
CA ASP A 360 -21.81 21.53 -0.85
C ASP A 360 -21.10 20.23 -1.26
N PHE A 361 -21.16 19.88 -2.54
CA PHE A 361 -20.59 18.64 -3.05
C PHE A 361 -19.14 18.84 -3.51
N SER A 362 -18.85 19.99 -4.11
CA SER A 362 -17.63 20.22 -4.90
C SER A 362 -17.26 21.68 -4.87
N ASP A 363 -15.97 21.97 -4.78
CA ASP A 363 -15.41 23.32 -4.87
C ASP A 363 -14.43 23.35 -6.06
N SER A 364 -14.93 23.81 -7.20
CA SER A 364 -14.34 23.69 -8.53
C SER A 364 -14.62 24.93 -9.38
N PRO A 365 -14.01 26.09 -9.06
CA PRO A 365 -14.39 27.35 -9.70
C PRO A 365 -14.25 27.33 -11.24
N PRO A 366 -15.05 28.13 -11.98
CA PRO A 366 -15.07 28.08 -13.43
C PRO A 366 -13.75 28.54 -14.05
N GLY A 367 -13.20 27.69 -14.93
CA GLY A 367 -11.94 27.97 -15.65
C GLY A 367 -10.67 27.50 -14.94
N GLU A 368 -10.79 26.84 -13.79
CA GLU A 368 -9.64 26.33 -13.02
C GLU A 368 -9.27 24.88 -13.36
N VAL A 369 -10.04 24.23 -14.25
CA VAL A 369 -9.77 22.90 -14.78
C VAL A 369 -10.20 22.79 -16.25
N THR A 370 -9.40 22.10 -17.05
CA THR A 370 -9.70 21.69 -18.42
C THR A 370 -9.73 20.17 -18.54
N ASN A 371 -10.46 19.66 -19.55
CA ASN A 371 -10.55 18.23 -19.87
C ASN A 371 -10.82 17.32 -18.66
N TRP A 372 -11.97 17.47 -18.00
CA TRP A 372 -12.33 16.65 -16.84
C TRP A 372 -13.53 15.73 -17.16
N SER A 373 -13.77 14.74 -16.30
CA SER A 373 -14.98 13.89 -16.43
C SER A 373 -15.43 13.26 -15.11
N LEU A 374 -16.74 13.10 -14.97
CA LEU A 374 -17.39 12.20 -14.01
C LEU A 374 -18.11 11.08 -14.79
N VAL A 375 -17.84 9.81 -14.48
CA VAL A 375 -18.53 8.66 -15.12
C VAL A 375 -18.82 7.55 -14.10
N ASN A 376 -20.05 7.03 -14.11
CA ASN A 376 -20.52 5.89 -13.31
C ASN A 376 -20.29 6.02 -11.78
N ASN A 377 -20.29 7.25 -11.24
CA ASN A 377 -20.18 7.44 -9.80
C ASN A 377 -21.54 7.25 -9.10
N GLN A 378 -21.54 6.78 -7.86
CA GLN A 378 -22.72 6.68 -7.00
C GLN A 378 -22.74 7.82 -5.97
N TYR A 379 -23.93 8.39 -5.75
CA TYR A 379 -24.14 9.52 -4.87
C TYR A 379 -25.31 9.27 -3.91
N TYR A 380 -25.09 9.56 -2.63
CA TYR A 380 -26.12 9.49 -1.60
C TYR A 380 -25.93 10.59 -0.55
N ASN A 381 -26.99 11.36 -0.28
CA ASN A 381 -27.01 12.40 0.73
C ASN A 381 -28.20 12.20 1.70
N GLY A 382 -28.32 11.02 2.34
CA GLY A 382 -29.31 10.76 3.40
C GLY A 382 -30.78 11.01 2.99
N GLY A 383 -31.10 10.87 1.71
CA GLY A 383 -32.41 11.20 1.14
C GLY A 383 -32.67 12.70 0.90
N ALA A 384 -31.78 13.59 1.35
CA ALA A 384 -31.77 14.99 0.97
C ALA A 384 -31.23 15.18 -0.48
N PRO A 385 -31.50 16.33 -1.12
CA PRO A 385 -30.89 16.65 -2.41
C PRO A 385 -29.36 16.63 -2.34
N ILE A 386 -28.71 16.05 -3.34
CA ILE A 386 -27.26 16.17 -3.52
C ILE A 386 -26.97 17.61 -3.97
N PRO A 387 -26.02 18.31 -3.35
CA PRO A 387 -25.71 19.70 -3.69
C PRO A 387 -25.17 19.86 -5.11
N ALA A 388 -25.54 20.96 -5.75
CA ALA A 388 -24.98 21.41 -7.02
C ALA A 388 -25.06 22.94 -7.09
N GLY A 389 -24.07 23.57 -7.69
CA GLY A 389 -23.94 25.01 -7.78
C GLY A 389 -23.56 25.46 -9.20
N ALA A 390 -24.18 26.54 -9.68
CA ALA A 390 -23.82 27.14 -10.97
C ALA A 390 -22.45 27.85 -10.96
N GLY A 391 -21.88 28.05 -9.76
CA GLY A 391 -20.50 28.50 -9.57
C GLY A 391 -19.48 27.36 -9.64
N GLU A 392 -19.93 26.12 -9.78
CA GLU A 392 -19.07 24.94 -9.82
C GLU A 392 -18.94 24.42 -11.25
N THR A 393 -17.72 24.09 -11.65
CA THR A 393 -17.43 23.44 -12.93
C THR A 393 -17.82 21.98 -12.90
N ILE A 394 -17.57 21.30 -11.78
CA ILE A 394 -17.78 19.86 -11.61
C ILE A 394 -18.94 19.64 -10.66
N ASN A 395 -20.13 19.34 -11.16
CA ASN A 395 -21.28 18.95 -10.35
C ASN A 395 -21.60 17.47 -10.55
N TYR A 396 -22.21 16.81 -9.55
CA TYR A 396 -22.68 15.42 -9.70
C TYR A 396 -23.64 15.23 -10.89
N THR A 397 -24.35 16.28 -11.31
CA THR A 397 -25.25 16.26 -12.46
C THR A 397 -24.54 16.16 -13.81
N ASP A 398 -23.25 16.47 -13.87
CA ASP A 398 -22.44 16.37 -15.08
C ASP A 398 -22.05 14.92 -15.40
N ASP A 399 -22.20 14.01 -14.43
CA ASP A 399 -22.17 12.57 -14.68
C ASP A 399 -23.50 12.12 -15.30
N ALA A 400 -23.46 11.91 -16.63
CA ALA A 400 -24.61 11.44 -17.41
C ALA A 400 -25.02 9.99 -17.05
N THR A 401 -24.13 9.25 -16.41
CA THR A 401 -24.26 7.85 -16.00
C THR A 401 -24.33 7.68 -14.49
N ARG A 402 -24.55 8.78 -13.75
CA ARG A 402 -24.61 8.76 -12.29
C ARG A 402 -25.62 7.76 -11.76
N ILE A 403 -25.28 7.19 -10.62
CA ILE A 403 -26.15 6.35 -9.82
C ILE A 403 -26.53 7.15 -8.58
N VAL A 404 -27.83 7.27 -8.30
CA VAL A 404 -28.30 7.97 -7.10
C VAL A 404 -29.08 6.98 -6.26
N GLY A 405 -28.64 6.73 -5.04
CA GLY A 405 -29.26 5.77 -4.15
C GLY A 405 -28.39 5.40 -2.98
N ASP A 406 -29.05 4.97 -1.90
CA ASP A 406 -28.41 4.55 -0.66
C ASP A 406 -27.54 3.30 -0.89
N PRO A 407 -26.22 3.34 -0.59
CA PRO A 407 -25.37 2.15 -0.64
C PRO A 407 -25.58 1.20 0.55
N GLY A 408 -26.23 1.65 1.63
CA GLY A 408 -26.43 0.88 2.85
C GLY A 408 -25.16 0.67 3.69
N LEU A 409 -24.15 1.53 3.53
CA LEU A 409 -22.93 1.48 4.33
C LEU A 409 -23.24 1.64 5.82
N ALA A 410 -22.49 0.95 6.68
CA ALA A 410 -22.66 1.05 8.12
C ALA A 410 -22.29 2.45 8.65
N SER A 411 -22.87 2.83 9.78
CA SER A 411 -22.54 4.08 10.47
C SER A 411 -21.20 3.98 11.18
N GLN A 412 -20.38 5.04 11.10
CA GLN A 412 -19.11 5.18 11.81
C GLN A 412 -19.30 5.61 13.28
N ALA A 413 -20.54 5.69 13.78
CA ALA A 413 -20.81 6.04 15.18
C ALA A 413 -20.21 4.99 16.12
N GLY A 414 -19.31 5.42 17.01
CA GLY A 414 -18.61 4.53 17.94
C GLY A 414 -17.42 3.79 17.35
N LEU A 415 -16.97 4.17 16.14
CA LEU A 415 -15.72 3.68 15.56
C LEU A 415 -14.58 3.83 16.58
N THR A 416 -13.83 2.76 16.80
CA THR A 416 -12.62 2.77 17.62
C THR A 416 -11.41 2.91 16.70
N VAL A 417 -10.62 3.96 16.91
CA VAL A 417 -9.41 4.23 16.13
C VAL A 417 -8.33 3.19 16.51
N PRO A 418 -7.70 2.50 15.55
CA PRO A 418 -6.77 1.41 15.84
C PRO A 418 -5.38 1.96 16.20
N ARG A 419 -5.25 2.78 17.25
CA ARG A 419 -3.94 3.29 17.69
C ARG A 419 -3.10 2.18 18.31
N TRP A 420 -1.80 2.16 18.02
CA TRP A 420 -0.88 1.16 18.58
C TRP A 420 -0.73 1.33 20.10
N GLU A 421 -0.87 0.24 20.85
CA GLU A 421 -0.72 0.20 22.30
C GLU A 421 0.42 -0.74 22.72
N PRO A 422 1.67 -0.24 22.78
CA PRO A 422 2.85 -1.09 22.97
C PRO A 422 2.81 -1.88 24.29
N GLY A 423 2.15 -1.36 25.33
CA GLY A 423 1.99 -2.05 26.61
C GLY A 423 1.14 -3.32 26.55
N SER A 424 0.22 -3.40 25.57
CA SER A 424 -0.61 -4.59 25.32
C SER A 424 -0.09 -5.45 24.17
N GLY A 425 0.72 -4.88 23.28
CA GLY A 425 1.14 -5.54 22.04
C GLY A 425 0.01 -5.66 21.02
N MET A 426 -1.03 -4.83 21.14
CA MET A 426 -2.22 -4.81 20.28
C MET A 426 -2.57 -3.38 19.88
N PHE A 427 -3.45 -3.22 18.90
CA PHE A 427 -4.09 -1.96 18.56
C PHE A 427 -5.32 -1.74 19.45
N ALA A 428 -5.71 -0.48 19.64
CA ALA A 428 -6.78 -0.08 20.55
C ALA A 428 -8.18 -0.60 20.13
N ASP A 429 -8.36 -0.96 18.87
CA ASP A 429 -9.56 -1.63 18.34
C ASP A 429 -9.58 -3.15 18.62
N GLY A 430 -8.50 -3.70 19.19
CA GLY A 430 -8.33 -5.11 19.47
C GLY A 430 -7.64 -5.91 18.35
N SER A 431 -7.20 -5.26 17.27
CA SER A 431 -6.42 -5.91 16.22
C SER A 431 -4.99 -6.24 16.71
N ALA A 432 -4.39 -7.33 16.25
CA ALA A 432 -3.01 -7.70 16.52
C ALA A 432 -2.03 -7.21 15.44
N THR A 433 -2.52 -6.95 14.23
CA THR A 433 -1.71 -6.44 13.10
C THR A 433 -2.37 -5.27 12.39
N ILE A 434 -1.58 -4.50 11.65
CA ILE A 434 -2.12 -3.41 10.80
C ILE A 434 -3.07 -3.96 9.73
N ARG A 435 -2.79 -5.16 9.17
CA ARG A 435 -3.67 -5.80 8.18
C ARG A 435 -5.03 -6.17 8.78
N GLU A 436 -5.05 -6.71 10.00
CA GLU A 436 -6.30 -6.99 10.70
C GLU A 436 -7.12 -5.71 10.94
N ALA A 437 -6.47 -4.62 11.39
CA ALA A 437 -7.14 -3.33 11.56
C ALA A 437 -7.68 -2.79 10.23
N PHE A 438 -6.89 -2.88 9.16
CA PHE A 438 -7.29 -2.50 7.80
C PHE A 438 -8.53 -3.27 7.34
N VAL A 439 -8.50 -4.61 7.39
CA VAL A 439 -9.62 -5.46 6.96
C VAL A 439 -10.85 -5.20 7.81
N SER A 440 -10.70 -5.09 9.13
CA SER A 440 -11.79 -4.76 10.06
C SER A 440 -12.49 -3.45 9.67
N LEU A 441 -11.72 -2.38 9.43
CA LEU A 441 -12.28 -1.09 9.00
C LEU A 441 -13.01 -1.18 7.65
N VAL A 442 -12.45 -1.90 6.68
CA VAL A 442 -13.06 -2.09 5.37
C VAL A 442 -14.35 -2.90 5.47
N MET A 443 -14.31 -4.05 6.13
CA MET A 443 -15.47 -4.93 6.27
C MET A 443 -16.59 -4.28 7.05
N GLN A 444 -16.26 -3.49 8.07
CA GLN A 444 -17.25 -2.84 8.90
C GLN A 444 -17.89 -1.62 8.21
N TYR A 445 -17.12 -0.82 7.47
CA TYR A 445 -17.59 0.51 7.02
C TYR A 445 -17.56 0.72 5.50
N GLY A 446 -16.86 -0.12 4.74
CA GLY A 446 -16.66 0.02 3.30
C GLY A 446 -17.57 -0.84 2.43
N VAL A 447 -18.18 -1.90 2.97
CA VAL A 447 -18.99 -2.89 2.23
C VAL A 447 -20.41 -2.38 1.99
N PRO A 448 -20.83 -2.12 0.74
CA PRO A 448 -22.22 -1.78 0.45
C PRO A 448 -23.14 -2.98 0.70
N THR A 449 -24.42 -2.72 0.96
CA THR A 449 -25.41 -3.82 1.04
C THR A 449 -25.63 -4.43 -0.34
N ALA A 450 -26.01 -5.72 -0.39
CA ALA A 450 -26.34 -6.41 -1.64
C ALA A 450 -27.48 -5.75 -2.45
N GLY A 451 -28.28 -4.89 -1.82
CA GLY A 451 -29.34 -4.11 -2.48
C GLY A 451 -28.89 -2.72 -2.95
N SER A 452 -27.62 -2.36 -2.78
CA SER A 452 -27.09 -1.05 -3.21
C SER A 452 -27.27 -0.86 -4.72
N ALA A 453 -27.65 0.36 -5.09
CA ALA A 453 -27.80 0.73 -6.49
C ALA A 453 -26.47 0.70 -7.29
N GLY A 454 -25.31 0.72 -6.61
CA GLY A 454 -23.99 0.65 -7.24
C GLY A 454 -23.52 -0.76 -7.60
N VAL A 455 -24.25 -1.80 -7.18
CA VAL A 455 -23.86 -3.19 -7.38
C VAL A 455 -23.99 -3.57 -8.86
N ASN A 456 -22.93 -4.11 -9.44
CA ASN A 456 -22.72 -4.43 -10.85
C ASN A 456 -22.91 -3.22 -11.80
N GLN A 457 -22.75 -1.99 -11.30
CA GLN A 457 -22.98 -0.77 -12.08
C GLN A 457 -21.71 0.03 -12.41
N ALA A 458 -20.53 -0.39 -11.95
CA ALA A 458 -19.31 0.31 -12.32
C ALA A 458 -18.97 0.09 -13.80
N SER A 459 -18.34 1.11 -14.40
CA SER A 459 -17.76 1.00 -15.73
C SER A 459 -16.58 0.03 -15.69
N ALA A 460 -16.74 -1.14 -16.30
CA ALA A 460 -15.72 -2.18 -16.36
C ALA A 460 -14.41 -1.74 -17.06
N VAL A 461 -14.49 -0.80 -18.00
CA VAL A 461 -13.30 -0.25 -18.68
C VAL A 461 -12.48 0.64 -17.74
N GLN A 462 -13.14 1.27 -16.76
CA GLN A 462 -12.48 2.14 -15.81
C GLN A 462 -12.12 1.44 -14.51
N ALA A 463 -12.75 0.31 -14.17
CA ALA A 463 -12.49 -0.40 -12.94
C ALA A 463 -11.08 -1.01 -12.91
N PRO A 464 -10.39 -0.97 -11.75
CA PRO A 464 -9.17 -1.76 -11.53
C PRO A 464 -9.47 -3.26 -11.53
N ALA A 465 -8.43 -4.09 -11.60
CA ALA A 465 -8.59 -5.55 -11.67
C ALA A 465 -9.07 -6.17 -10.34
N ASP A 466 -8.65 -5.58 -9.23
CA ASP A 466 -9.00 -5.97 -7.86
C ASP A 466 -9.69 -4.82 -7.11
N ASP A 467 -10.29 -5.12 -5.96
CA ASP A 467 -10.89 -4.17 -5.03
C ASP A 467 -9.91 -3.78 -3.89
N ILE A 468 -10.40 -3.09 -2.86
CA ILE A 468 -9.60 -2.69 -1.69
C ILE A 468 -9.05 -3.85 -0.85
N LEU A 469 -9.70 -5.01 -0.84
CA LEU A 469 -9.25 -6.19 -0.11
C LEU A 469 -8.32 -7.06 -0.96
N GLY A 470 -8.34 -6.88 -2.27
CA GLY A 470 -7.60 -7.67 -3.25
C GLY A 470 -8.49 -8.65 -4.03
N ASN A 471 -9.82 -8.61 -3.81
CA ASN A 471 -10.78 -9.45 -4.49
C ASN A 471 -10.86 -9.07 -5.96
N LEU A 472 -10.84 -10.05 -6.86
CA LEU A 472 -10.97 -9.77 -8.28
C LEU A 472 -12.34 -9.22 -8.63
N ARG A 473 -12.34 -8.19 -9.48
CA ARG A 473 -13.56 -7.65 -10.07
C ARG A 473 -13.95 -8.44 -11.32
N GLY A 474 -15.25 -8.74 -11.42
CA GLY A 474 -15.83 -9.47 -12.54
C GLY A 474 -16.06 -8.61 -13.79
N GLY A 475 -16.82 -9.15 -14.75
CA GLY A 475 -17.24 -8.41 -15.95
C GLY A 475 -18.28 -7.31 -15.70
N ALA A 476 -18.82 -7.24 -14.49
CA ALA A 476 -19.78 -6.24 -14.04
C ALA A 476 -19.37 -5.76 -12.64
N PRO A 477 -18.33 -4.93 -12.51
CA PRO A 477 -17.81 -4.51 -11.21
C PRO A 477 -18.81 -3.65 -10.43
N ASP A 478 -18.59 -3.57 -9.13
CA ASP A 478 -19.31 -2.68 -8.23
C ASP A 478 -18.70 -1.27 -8.18
N VAL A 479 -19.53 -0.28 -7.92
CA VAL A 479 -19.12 1.10 -7.63
C VAL A 479 -18.55 1.19 -6.22
N GLY A 480 -17.47 1.95 -6.05
CA GLY A 480 -16.76 2.11 -4.78
C GLY A 480 -15.60 1.14 -4.60
N ALA A 481 -15.02 1.16 -3.40
CA ALA A 481 -13.77 0.49 -3.06
C ALA A 481 -13.87 -1.02 -2.91
N VAL A 482 -15.03 -1.55 -2.55
CA VAL A 482 -15.25 -2.97 -2.30
C VAL A 482 -16.05 -3.58 -3.44
N GLU A 483 -15.67 -4.77 -3.87
CA GLU A 483 -16.49 -5.66 -4.68
C GLU A 483 -17.31 -6.55 -3.74
N ILE A 484 -18.63 -6.57 -3.89
CA ILE A 484 -19.48 -7.54 -3.18
C ILE A 484 -19.30 -8.89 -3.86
N VAL A 485 -18.31 -9.62 -3.35
CA VAL A 485 -18.20 -11.06 -3.56
C VAL A 485 -19.42 -11.74 -2.95
N ALA A 486 -20.07 -12.61 -3.71
CA ALA A 486 -21.17 -13.42 -3.17
C ALA A 486 -20.59 -14.29 -2.05
N ASN A 487 -21.05 -14.12 -0.81
CA ASN A 487 -20.60 -14.89 0.36
C ASN A 487 -20.32 -16.35 -0.03
N HIS A 488 -19.04 -16.69 -0.09
CA HIS A 488 -18.60 -18.05 -0.23
C HIS A 488 -18.80 -18.73 1.12
N VAL A 489 -19.44 -19.89 1.13
CA VAL A 489 -19.68 -20.61 2.40
C VAL A 489 -18.36 -21.16 2.96
N GLY A 490 -17.32 -21.21 2.12
CA GLY A 490 -15.95 -21.54 2.50
C GLY A 490 -15.07 -20.39 3.00
N ASP A 491 -15.56 -19.14 2.94
CA ASP A 491 -14.86 -17.95 3.47
C ASP A 491 -15.08 -17.91 4.99
N PHE A 492 -14.10 -18.43 5.71
CA PHE A 492 -14.17 -18.66 7.15
C PHE A 492 -13.55 -17.53 7.96
N ASP A 493 -12.66 -16.75 7.37
CA ASP A 493 -12.08 -15.58 8.03
C ASP A 493 -12.78 -14.27 7.66
N GLY A 494 -13.69 -14.33 6.69
CA GLY A 494 -14.60 -13.27 6.29
C GLY A 494 -13.93 -12.19 5.46
N ASP A 495 -12.79 -12.49 4.83
CA ASP A 495 -12.03 -11.52 4.05
C ASP A 495 -12.45 -11.45 2.56
N GLY A 496 -13.41 -12.29 2.15
CA GLY A 496 -14.06 -12.26 0.85
C GLY A 496 -13.43 -13.16 -0.20
N ASP A 497 -12.33 -13.85 0.11
CA ASP A 497 -11.82 -14.95 -0.71
C ASP A 497 -11.92 -16.29 0.02
N VAL A 498 -11.52 -17.38 -0.65
CA VAL A 498 -11.43 -18.71 -0.03
C VAL A 498 -10.07 -19.31 -0.34
N ASP A 499 -9.14 -19.13 0.60
CA ASP A 499 -7.73 -19.44 0.42
C ASP A 499 -7.12 -20.27 1.58
N GLY A 500 -5.79 -20.26 1.71
CA GLY A 500 -5.13 -21.01 2.79
C GLY A 500 -5.41 -20.47 4.20
N GLN A 501 -5.76 -19.20 4.33
CA GLN A 501 -6.04 -18.51 5.58
C GLN A 501 -7.40 -18.93 6.14
N ASP A 502 -8.43 -19.06 5.31
CA ASP A 502 -9.71 -19.67 5.69
C ASP A 502 -9.54 -21.07 6.24
N PHE A 503 -8.69 -21.86 5.58
CA PHE A 503 -8.39 -23.21 6.04
C PHE A 503 -7.76 -23.19 7.44
N LEU A 504 -6.86 -22.23 7.71
CA LEU A 504 -6.25 -22.07 9.03
C LEU A 504 -7.25 -21.59 10.09
N VAL A 505 -8.18 -20.71 9.73
CA VAL A 505 -9.25 -20.27 10.62
C VAL A 505 -10.19 -21.43 10.95
N TRP A 506 -10.64 -22.18 9.95
CA TRP A 506 -11.43 -23.40 10.17
C TRP A 506 -10.68 -24.47 10.97
N GLN A 507 -9.37 -24.62 10.76
CA GLN A 507 -8.57 -25.58 11.54
C GLN A 507 -8.54 -25.21 13.03
N ARG A 508 -8.60 -23.90 13.35
CA ARG A 508 -8.62 -23.39 14.73
C ARG A 508 -10.01 -23.48 15.37
N ASP A 509 -11.08 -23.30 14.58
CA ASP A 509 -12.46 -23.54 15.02
C ASP A 509 -13.30 -24.27 13.95
N PRO A 510 -13.30 -25.62 13.95
CA PRO A 510 -14.06 -26.41 12.99
C PRO A 510 -15.59 -26.28 13.14
N ASN A 511 -16.10 -25.60 14.17
CA ASN A 511 -17.53 -25.36 14.33
C ASN A 511 -18.03 -24.18 13.49
N GLY A 512 -17.11 -23.39 12.90
CA GLY A 512 -17.44 -22.24 12.06
C GLY A 512 -18.02 -22.59 10.69
N GLY A 513 -17.89 -23.83 10.22
CA GLY A 513 -18.40 -24.27 8.91
C GLY A 513 -17.94 -25.69 8.54
N GLN A 514 -18.29 -26.17 7.35
CA GLN A 514 -17.88 -27.51 6.90
C GLN A 514 -16.62 -27.43 6.04
N LEU A 515 -15.65 -28.33 6.24
CA LEU A 515 -14.47 -28.42 5.37
C LEU A 515 -14.83 -28.52 3.87
N SER A 516 -15.98 -29.14 3.55
CA SER A 516 -16.48 -29.25 2.18
C SER A 516 -16.81 -27.90 1.56
N ASP A 517 -17.19 -26.90 2.36
CA ASP A 517 -17.51 -25.55 1.91
C ASP A 517 -16.22 -24.87 1.42
N TRP A 518 -15.15 -24.92 2.23
CA TRP A 518 -13.81 -24.50 1.79
C TRP A 518 -13.31 -25.27 0.57
N GLN A 519 -13.47 -26.60 0.53
CA GLN A 519 -13.03 -27.37 -0.63
C GLN A 519 -13.78 -27.03 -1.92
N ALA A 520 -15.06 -26.67 -1.81
CA ALA A 520 -15.90 -26.30 -2.94
C ALA A 520 -15.57 -24.89 -3.45
N ASP A 521 -15.22 -24.00 -2.54
CA ASP A 521 -14.95 -22.60 -2.84
C ASP A 521 -13.45 -22.27 -2.96
N TYR A 522 -12.52 -23.20 -2.67
CA TYR A 522 -11.08 -22.92 -2.68
C TYR A 522 -10.58 -22.35 -4.02
N GLY A 523 -9.98 -21.15 -3.96
CA GLY A 523 -9.55 -20.39 -5.11
C GLY A 523 -10.65 -19.53 -5.77
N MET A 524 -11.84 -19.45 -5.17
CA MET A 524 -12.84 -18.41 -5.45
C MET A 524 -12.46 -17.13 -4.69
N GLY A 525 -12.75 -15.96 -5.25
CA GLY A 525 -12.25 -14.66 -4.76
C GLY A 525 -10.76 -14.44 -5.04
N ALA A 526 -9.93 -15.48 -4.85
CA ALA A 526 -8.52 -15.50 -5.20
C ALA A 526 -8.33 -15.61 -6.71
N GLY A 527 -7.67 -14.62 -7.32
CA GLY A 527 -7.46 -14.55 -8.76
C GLY A 527 -6.59 -15.66 -9.34
N LEU A 528 -7.14 -16.87 -9.54
CA LEU A 528 -6.57 -17.86 -10.43
C LEU A 528 -6.78 -17.39 -11.87
N GLN A 529 -5.85 -16.56 -12.36
CA GLN A 529 -5.53 -16.60 -13.78
C GLN A 529 -5.31 -18.06 -14.14
N THR A 530 -6.08 -18.56 -15.08
CA THR A 530 -5.72 -19.75 -15.84
C THR A 530 -4.43 -19.44 -16.60
N ARG A 531 -3.28 -19.53 -15.90
CA ARG A 531 -2.03 -19.82 -16.59
C ARG A 531 -2.30 -21.12 -17.30
N THR A 532 -2.33 -21.07 -18.62
CA THR A 532 -2.08 -22.23 -19.46
C THR A 532 -0.68 -22.72 -19.11
N GLY A 533 -0.58 -23.50 -18.04
CA GLY A 533 0.66 -24.12 -17.61
C GLY A 533 1.16 -24.94 -18.77
N SER A 534 2.39 -24.66 -19.22
CA SER A 534 3.15 -25.73 -19.87
C SER A 534 3.08 -26.94 -18.94
N PRO A 535 2.71 -28.13 -19.45
CA PRO A 535 2.56 -29.30 -18.61
C PRO A 535 3.84 -29.48 -17.80
N VAL A 536 3.69 -29.45 -16.48
CA VAL A 536 4.75 -29.84 -15.56
C VAL A 536 5.15 -31.25 -15.98
N PRO A 537 6.41 -31.50 -16.37
CA PRO A 537 6.84 -32.84 -16.72
C PRO A 537 6.66 -33.72 -15.49
N GLU A 538 5.70 -34.65 -15.55
CA GLU A 538 5.56 -35.65 -14.50
C GLU A 538 6.89 -36.40 -14.36
N PRO A 539 7.40 -36.62 -13.14
CA PRO A 539 8.53 -37.53 -12.97
C PRO A 539 8.08 -38.89 -13.51
N ALA A 540 8.80 -39.42 -14.51
CA ALA A 540 8.55 -40.72 -15.09
C ALA A 540 8.81 -41.84 -14.07
N GLY A 541 7.93 -41.98 -13.08
CA GLY A 541 7.91 -43.02 -12.04
C GLY A 541 7.22 -44.29 -12.50
N GLY A 542 7.11 -44.54 -13.81
CA GLY A 542 6.30 -45.60 -14.40
C GLY A 542 7.04 -46.50 -15.38
N VAL A 543 8.24 -47.02 -15.04
CA VAL A 543 8.85 -48.13 -15.82
C VAL A 543 9.38 -49.29 -14.94
N ILE A 544 9.24 -49.26 -13.61
CA ILE A 544 9.66 -50.40 -12.75
C ILE A 544 8.51 -51.38 -12.51
N VAL A 545 7.70 -51.74 -13.52
CA VAL A 545 6.92 -53.00 -13.52
C VAL A 545 6.67 -53.44 -14.97
N GLY A 546 7.71 -53.90 -15.67
CA GLY A 546 7.56 -54.42 -17.05
C GLY A 546 8.68 -55.32 -17.55
N GLY A 547 9.62 -55.72 -16.68
CA GLY A 547 10.80 -56.50 -17.06
C GLY A 547 10.95 -57.84 -16.33
N LEU A 548 9.90 -58.31 -15.66
CA LEU A 548 9.83 -59.66 -15.09
C LEU A 548 8.62 -60.34 -15.72
N LEU A 549 8.84 -60.96 -16.89
CA LEU A 549 8.15 -62.13 -17.45
C LEU A 549 8.52 -62.22 -18.94
N LEU A 550 9.47 -63.09 -19.28
CA LEU A 550 9.49 -63.97 -20.45
C LEU A 550 10.88 -64.63 -20.60
N VAL A 551 11.16 -65.56 -19.68
CA VAL A 551 12.14 -66.65 -19.92
C VAL A 551 11.35 -67.95 -20.03
N VAL A 552 10.83 -68.24 -21.23
CA VAL A 552 10.55 -69.58 -21.80
C VAL A 552 10.44 -69.29 -23.32
N GLY A 553 11.37 -69.65 -24.21
CA GLY A 553 11.89 -70.97 -24.49
C GLY A 553 11.33 -71.45 -25.84
N ARG A 554 12.16 -71.43 -26.91
CA ARG A 554 12.12 -72.33 -28.11
C ARG A 554 13.16 -71.84 -29.13
N SER A 555 14.35 -72.43 -29.17
CA SER A 555 14.74 -73.58 -29.98
C SER A 555 14.91 -73.31 -31.49
N ARG A 556 16.17 -73.35 -31.94
CA ARG A 556 16.68 -74.05 -33.14
C ARG A 556 16.11 -73.64 -34.53
N ARG A 557 16.94 -73.02 -35.39
CA ARG A 557 17.79 -73.66 -36.45
C ARG A 557 18.27 -72.66 -37.53
N VAL A 558 19.57 -72.77 -37.84
CA VAL A 558 20.22 -72.84 -39.18
C VAL A 558 20.24 -71.58 -40.08
N LYS A 559 21.41 -70.91 -40.13
CA LYS A 559 22.42 -70.83 -41.25
C LYS A 559 21.97 -70.38 -42.69
N PRO A 560 22.90 -69.94 -43.57
CA PRO A 560 23.54 -68.61 -43.72
C PRO A 560 23.43 -68.07 -45.19
N PHE A 561 24.35 -67.18 -45.61
CA PHE A 561 24.56 -66.54 -46.96
C PHE A 561 23.79 -65.22 -47.19
N ALA A 562 24.27 -64.21 -47.91
CA ALA A 562 25.60 -63.77 -48.39
C ALA A 562 25.40 -62.41 -49.11
N SER A 563 26.48 -61.63 -49.23
CA SER A 563 26.81 -60.64 -50.27
C SER A 563 25.74 -59.61 -50.69
N GLN A 564 26.03 -58.31 -50.53
CA GLN A 564 26.96 -57.55 -51.39
C GLN A 564 27.67 -56.49 -50.56
#